data_AF-A0A3D4TT23-F1
#
_entry.id   AF-A0A3D4TT23-F1
#
_cell.length_a   1.000
_cell.length_b   1.000
_cell.length_c   1.000
_cell.angle_alpha   90.00
_cell.angle_beta   90.00
_cell.angle_gamma   90.00
#
_symmetry.space_group_name_H-M   'P 1'
#
loop_
_entity.id
_entity.type
_entity.pdbx_description
1 polymer ?
#
loop_
_entity_poly.entity_id
_entity_poly.type
_entity_poly.pdbx_seq_one_letter_code
_entity_poly.pdbx_strand_id
1 'polypeptide(L)'
;VLLLAVFTPGLGSTVNGARRWINLGISKFQTVEAVKVLYIVWLSSYLVRFRDEVNATWPAMLKPLGVAGALVVLLLLQPDFGSSTLLLAITAGM
;
A
#
# COMPACT_ATOMS: atom_id res chain seq x y z
N VAL A 1 -1.66 -6.27 -6.65
CA VAL A 1 -0.79 -6.94 -7.66
C VAL A 1 0.67 -6.55 -7.51
N LEU A 2 1.03 -5.26 -7.47
CA LEU A 2 2.43 -4.81 -7.29
C LEU A 2 3.14 -5.43 -6.07
N LEU A 3 2.54 -5.39 -4.88
CA LEU A 3 3.13 -6.03 -3.68
C LEU A 3 3.27 -7.56 -3.80
N LEU A 4 2.46 -8.21 -4.64
CA LEU A 4 2.55 -9.66 -4.86
C LEU A 4 3.72 -10.01 -5.79
N ALA A 5 4.14 -9.09 -6.66
CA ALA A 5 5.25 -9.31 -7.59
C ALA A 5 6.59 -9.57 -6.88
N VAL A 6 6.72 -9.12 -5.62
CA VAL A 6 7.90 -9.36 -4.80
C VAL A 6 8.00 -10.82 -4.31
N PHE A 7 6.88 -11.54 -4.24
CA PHE A 7 6.86 -12.95 -3.85
C PHE A 7 7.26 -13.89 -5.00
N THR A 8 7.27 -13.41 -6.25
CA THR A 8 7.67 -14.21 -7.41
C THR A 8 9.12 -14.70 -7.27
N PRO A 9 9.39 -16.02 -7.32
CA PRO A 9 10.74 -16.55 -7.27
C PRO A 9 11.58 -15.99 -8.43
N GLY A 10 12.78 -15.48 -8.13
CA GLY A 10 13.69 -14.87 -9.11
C GLY A 10 13.69 -13.33 -9.20
N LEU A 11 12.60 -12.63 -8.81
CA LEU A 11 12.51 -11.16 -8.91
C LEU A 11 12.77 -10.43 -7.58
N GLY A 12 12.33 -11.01 -6.47
CA GLY A 12 12.45 -10.40 -5.14
C GLY A 12 13.84 -10.60 -4.52
N SER A 13 14.58 -9.51 -4.33
CA SER A 13 15.81 -9.46 -3.54
C SER A 13 15.47 -9.23 -2.06
N THR A 14 16.00 -10.10 -1.19
CA THR A 14 15.94 -9.92 0.26
C THR A 14 17.08 -9.01 0.71
N VAL A 15 16.75 -7.88 1.35
CA VAL A 15 17.73 -7.02 2.02
C VAL A 15 17.26 -6.89 3.47
N ASN A 16 18.14 -7.15 4.45
CA ASN A 16 17.81 -7.13 5.88
C ASN A 16 16.61 -8.03 6.27
N GLY A 17 16.52 -9.24 5.72
CA GLY A 17 15.45 -10.19 6.05
C GLY A 17 14.08 -9.86 5.47
N ALA A 18 13.95 -8.75 4.73
CA ALA A 18 12.70 -8.32 4.11
C ALA A 18 12.80 -8.36 2.58
N ARG A 19 11.84 -9.04 1.96
CA ARG A 19 11.70 -9.10 0.49
C ARG A 19 10.88 -7.88 0.07
N ARG A 20 11.57 -6.75 -0.20
CA ARG A 20 10.96 -5.44 -0.53
C ARG A 20 11.48 -4.82 -1.82
N TRP A 21 12.54 -5.40 -2.37
CA TRP A 21 13.25 -4.86 -3.51
C TRP A 21 13.07 -5.80 -4.70
N ILE A 22 12.61 -5.26 -5.83
CA ILE A 22 12.69 -5.94 -7.11
C ILE A 22 14.05 -5.59 -7.70
N ASN A 23 14.87 -6.61 -7.96
CA ASN A 23 16.16 -6.41 -8.60
C ASN A 23 15.94 -6.34 -10.12
N LEU A 24 16.10 -5.15 -10.71
CA LEU A 24 15.97 -4.92 -12.15
C LEU A 24 17.30 -5.12 -12.88
N GLY A 25 18.32 -5.68 -12.22
CA GLY A 25 19.67 -5.90 -12.76
C GLY A 25 20.55 -4.66 -12.73
N ILE A 26 20.00 -3.48 -13.06
CA ILE A 26 20.72 -2.18 -13.09
C ILE A 26 20.40 -1.31 -11.86
N SER A 27 19.21 -1.46 -11.31
CA SER A 27 18.74 -0.72 -10.13
C SER A 27 17.84 -1.60 -9.26
N LYS A 28 17.73 -1.25 -7.99
CA LYS A 28 16.79 -1.90 -7.07
C LYS A 28 15.55 -1.02 -6.96
N PHE A 29 14.40 -1.55 -7.33
CA PHE A 29 13.13 -0.84 -7.23
C PHE A 29 12.39 -1.24 -5.96
N GLN A 30 12.08 -0.27 -5.11
CA GLN A 30 11.33 -0.52 -3.89
C GLN A 30 9.84 -0.44 -4.17
N THR A 31 9.19 -1.60 -4.21
CA THR A 31 7.78 -1.71 -4.62
C THR A 31 6.83 -0.98 -3.67
N VAL A 32 7.16 -0.89 -2.37
CA VAL A 32 6.31 -0.22 -1.38
C VAL A 32 6.22 1.30 -1.59
N GLU A 33 7.28 1.95 -2.11
CA GLU A 33 7.26 3.38 -2.40
C GLU A 33 6.25 3.70 -3.50
N ALA A 34 6.24 2.92 -4.58
CA ALA A 34 5.27 3.06 -5.66
C ALA A 34 3.83 2.81 -5.18
N VAL A 35 3.63 1.81 -4.31
CA VAL A 35 2.31 1.50 -3.75
C VAL A 35 1.78 2.63 -2.88
N LYS A 36 2.63 3.30 -2.08
CA LYS A 36 2.21 4.47 -1.28
C LYS A 36 1.71 5.61 -2.17
N VAL A 37 2.46 5.96 -3.22
CA VAL A 37 2.07 7.04 -4.14
C VAL A 37 0.75 6.71 -4.83
N LEU A 38 0.63 5.49 -5.38
CA LEU A 38 -0.60 5.05 -6.03
C LEU A 38 -1.79 5.02 -5.07
N TYR A 39 -1.57 4.61 -3.83
CA TYR A 39 -2.61 4.58 -2.81
C TYR A 39 -3.09 5.99 -2.44
N ILE A 40 -2.19 6.96 -2.27
CA ILE A 40 -2.56 8.35 -1.97
C ILE A 40 -3.41 8.94 -3.11
N VAL A 41 -2.99 8.73 -4.37
CA VAL A 41 -3.74 9.21 -5.54
C VAL A 41 -5.11 8.54 -5.64
N TRP A 42 -5.18 7.23 -5.37
CA TRP A 42 -6.45 6.51 -5.36
C TRP A 42 -7.37 6.99 -4.23
N LEU A 43 -6.85 7.14 -3.00
CA LEU A 43 -7.63 7.55 -1.83
C LEU A 43 -8.16 8.98 -2.00
N SER A 44 -7.32 9.93 -2.41
CA SER A 44 -7.76 11.29 -2.74
C SER A 44 -8.86 11.31 -3.80
N SER A 45 -8.70 10.56 -4.90
CA SER A 45 -9.72 10.47 -5.93
C SER A 45 -11.02 9.86 -5.41
N TYR A 46 -10.92 8.83 -4.56
CA TYR A 46 -12.08 8.19 -3.92
C TYR A 46 -12.84 9.17 -3.02
N LEU A 47 -12.14 9.88 -2.14
CA LEU A 47 -12.73 10.85 -1.22
C LEU A 47 -13.40 12.01 -1.94
N VAL A 48 -12.85 12.45 -3.08
CA VAL A 48 -13.49 13.49 -3.90
C VAL A 48 -14.73 12.96 -4.62
N ARG A 49 -14.65 11.76 -5.19
CA ARG A 49 -15.74 11.17 -5.98
C ARG A 49 -16.94 10.75 -5.15
N PHE A 50 -16.68 10.26 -3.93
CA PHE A 50 -17.70 9.82 -2.98
C PHE A 50 -17.87 10.81 -1.83
N ARG A 51 -17.50 12.09 -2.01
CA ARG A 51 -17.49 13.09 -0.94
C ARG A 51 -18.82 13.17 -0.19
N ASP A 52 -19.93 13.18 -0.93
CA ASP A 52 -21.27 13.30 -0.33
C ASP A 52 -21.65 12.03 0.45
N GLU A 53 -21.36 10.85 -0.10
CA GLU A 53 -21.61 9.56 0.56
C GLU A 53 -20.71 9.34 1.79
N VAL A 54 -19.44 9.74 1.72
CA VAL A 54 -18.47 9.65 2.83
C VAL A 54 -18.88 10.55 3.98
N ASN A 55 -19.37 11.76 3.69
CA ASN A 55 -19.89 12.67 4.72
C ASN A 55 -21.26 12.24 5.26
N ALA A 56 -22.09 11.61 4.43
CA ALA A 56 -23.45 11.22 4.81
C ALA A 56 -23.54 9.84 5.47
N THR A 57 -22.63 8.91 5.16
CA THR A 57 -22.78 7.51 5.59
C THR A 57 -21.43 6.83 5.83
N TRP A 58 -21.23 6.36 7.07
CA TRP A 58 -20.06 5.59 7.50
C TRP A 58 -19.65 4.40 6.59
N PRO A 59 -20.57 3.64 5.96
CA PRO A 59 -20.23 2.54 5.07
C PRO A 59 -19.41 2.94 3.84
N ALA A 60 -19.46 4.20 3.40
CA ALA A 60 -18.63 4.67 2.30
C ALA A 60 -17.12 4.62 2.65
N MET A 61 -16.77 4.59 3.93
CA MET A 61 -15.39 4.42 4.43
C MET A 61 -14.92 2.95 4.45
N LEU A 62 -15.84 1.96 4.37
CA LEU A 62 -15.46 0.54 4.41
C LEU A 62 -14.55 0.14 3.25
N LYS A 63 -14.77 0.71 2.05
CA LYS A 63 -13.94 0.42 0.88
C LYS A 63 -12.48 0.86 1.07
N PRO A 64 -12.18 2.15 1.39
CA PRO A 64 -10.80 2.57 1.62
C PRO A 64 -10.17 1.90 2.85
N LEU A 65 -10.91 1.65 3.93
CA LEU A 65 -10.42 0.88 5.08
C LEU A 65 -10.06 -0.56 4.70
N GLY A 66 -10.88 -1.22 3.87
CA GLY A 66 -10.61 -2.57 3.39
C GLY A 66 -9.35 -2.63 2.51
N VAL A 67 -9.16 -1.65 1.62
CA VAL A 67 -7.96 -1.54 0.79
C VAL A 67 -6.73 -1.26 1.65
N ALA A 68 -6.80 -0.34 2.60
CA ALA A 68 -5.72 -0.04 3.54
C ALA A 68 -5.34 -1.28 4.36
N GLY A 69 -6.32 -1.98 4.93
CA GLY A 69 -6.12 -3.19 5.71
C GLY A 69 -5.44 -4.29 4.89
N ALA A 70 -5.87 -4.52 3.65
CA ALA A 70 -5.24 -5.48 2.75
C ALA A 70 -3.78 -5.12 2.46
N LEU A 71 -3.47 -3.83 2.20
CA LEU A 71 -2.09 -3.38 1.98
C LEU A 71 -1.23 -3.53 3.23
N VAL A 72 -1.77 -3.20 4.41
CA VAL A 72 -1.09 -3.36 5.70
C VAL A 72 -0.75 -4.82 5.95
N VAL A 73 -1.68 -5.75 5.76
CA VAL A 73 -1.42 -7.19 5.90
C VAL A 73 -0.29 -7.64 4.96
N LEU A 74 -0.32 -7.22 3.70
CA LEU A 74 0.73 -7.54 2.73
C LEU A 74 2.11 -6.97 3.10
N LEU A 75 2.15 -5.82 3.78
CA LEU A 75 3.39 -5.20 4.24
C LEU A 75 3.93 -5.86 5.51
N LEU A 76 3.05 -6.25 6.43
CA LEU A 76 3.43 -7.02 7.62
C LEU A 76 4.02 -8.39 7.23
N LEU A 77 3.52 -9.01 6.14
CA LEU A 77 4.12 -10.21 5.54
C LEU A 77 5.51 -9.96 4.90
N GLN A 78 5.86 -8.70 4.60
CA GLN A 78 7.19 -8.26 4.10
C GLN A 78 8.08 -7.71 5.23
N PRO A 79 7.88 -8.20 6.46
CA PRO A 79 8.24 -7.59 7.74
C PRO A 79 8.31 -6.05 7.81
N ASP A 80 7.47 -5.29 7.06
CA ASP A 80 7.57 -3.83 6.91
C ASP A 80 6.60 -3.04 7.80
N PHE A 81 6.97 -2.89 9.06
CA PHE A 81 6.21 -2.11 10.04
C PHE A 81 6.19 -0.60 9.76
N GLY A 82 7.27 -0.05 9.20
CA GLY A 82 7.38 1.38 8.94
C GLY A 82 6.38 1.81 7.87
N SER A 83 6.37 1.08 6.76
CA SER A 83 5.46 1.37 5.64
C SER A 83 3.99 1.11 5.99
N SER A 84 3.69 0.08 6.80
CA SER A 84 2.32 -0.20 7.24
C SER A 84 1.76 0.91 8.12
N THR A 85 2.56 1.41 9.08
CA THR A 85 2.14 2.49 9.99
C THR A 85 1.90 3.79 9.22
N LEU A 86 2.76 4.09 8.23
CA LEU A 86 2.59 5.25 7.37
C LEU A 86 1.30 5.19 6.54
N LEU A 87 0.96 4.01 5.99
CA LEU A 87 -0.29 3.82 5.25
C LEU A 87 -1.54 4.03 6.11
N LEU A 88 -1.51 3.56 7.36
CA LEU A 88 -2.59 3.80 8.31
C LEU A 88 -2.71 5.29 8.63
N ALA A 89 -1.60 5.98 8.87
CA ALA A 89 -1.59 7.42 9.12
C ALA A 89 -2.16 8.23 7.94
N ILE A 90 -1.80 7.88 6.70
CA ILE A 90 -2.37 8.50 5.48
C ILE A 90 -3.88 8.28 5.42
N THR A 91 -4.33 7.05 5.69
CA THR A 91 -5.76 6.69 5.63
C THR A 91 -6.58 7.41 6.70
N ALA A 92 -6.02 7.61 7.89
CA ALA A 92 -6.69 8.31 8.98
C ALA A 92 -6.64 9.84 8.85
N GLY A 93 -5.62 10.38 8.16
CA GLY A 93 -5.41 11.82 8.02
C GLY A 93 -6.11 12.47 6.82
N MET A 94 -6.62 11.67 5.87
CA MET A 94 -7.33 12.14 4.67
C MET A 94 -8.83 11.90 4.80
#